data_AF-A0A7J8MAP8-F1
#
_entry.id   AF-A0A7J8MAP8-F1
#
_cell.length_a   1.000
_cell.length_b   1.000
_cell.length_c   1.000
_cell.angle_alpha   90.00
_cell.angle_beta   90.00
_cell.angle_gamma   90.00
#
_symmetry.space_group_name_H-M   'P 1'
#
loop_
_entity.id
_entity.type
_entity.pdbx_description
1 polymer ?
#
loop_
_entity_poly.entity_id
_entity_poly.type
_entity_poly.pdbx_seq_one_letter_code
_entity_poly.pdbx_strand_id
1 'polypeptide(L)'
;MKVYPGQRAAGIEADMMAANELNAHAFLQSSSEGICKNLLLLLGGFETKTGEQWLAFRDNGKYSAADFAKATSEKISRARSLQERPWNPFEQAQAFKRRTYFVIRLFQGAMNGLAYMHNHERLHQSLGPASVILNTIVERDAVYLVPKLRDLAFSVDISFSSLEEGPSTFSEDLWRRASSAGAFTPMERRSFGIADDIYEAGLLFAYLAFVPFCEAGIIGFMYC
;
A
#
# COMPACT_ATOMS: atom_id res chain seq x y z
N MET A 1 -10.25 -4.84 -10.60
CA MET A 1 -11.59 -4.72 -10.00
C MET A 1 -11.52 -5.27 -8.59
N LYS A 2 -12.22 -4.66 -7.63
CA LYS A 2 -12.34 -5.13 -6.25
C LYS A 2 -13.81 -5.33 -5.94
N VAL A 3 -14.13 -6.38 -5.18
CA VAL A 3 -15.51 -6.75 -4.84
C VAL A 3 -15.65 -6.78 -3.35
N TYR A 4 -16.68 -6.11 -2.85
CA TYR A 4 -17.12 -6.20 -1.47
C TYR A 4 -18.40 -7.03 -1.42
N PRO A 5 -18.43 -8.09 -0.61
CA PRO A 5 -19.63 -8.89 -0.42
C PRO A 5 -20.77 -8.03 0.13
N GLY A 6 -22.00 -8.25 -0.35
CA GLY A 6 -23.16 -7.54 0.14
C GLY A 6 -23.52 -7.91 1.58
N GLN A 7 -24.37 -7.11 2.23
CA GLN A 7 -24.72 -7.24 3.66
C GLN A 7 -25.11 -8.65 4.11
N ARG A 8 -25.79 -9.41 3.24
CA ARG A 8 -26.21 -10.78 3.57
C ARG A 8 -25.04 -11.73 3.81
N ALA A 9 -23.88 -11.46 3.24
CA ALA A 9 -22.70 -12.31 3.32
C ALA A 9 -21.64 -11.79 4.29
N ALA A 10 -21.54 -10.47 4.50
CA ALA A 10 -20.45 -9.87 5.31
C ALA A 10 -20.90 -8.72 6.22
N GLY A 11 -22.21 -8.50 6.38
CA GLY A 11 -22.73 -7.45 7.25
C GLY A 11 -22.50 -6.03 6.71
N ILE A 12 -22.73 -5.05 7.58
CA ILE A 12 -22.68 -3.62 7.25
C ILE A 12 -21.23 -3.14 7.03
N GLU A 13 -20.25 -3.81 7.63
CA GLU A 13 -18.84 -3.43 7.58
C GLU A 13 -18.29 -3.45 6.14
N ALA A 14 -18.60 -4.48 5.36
CA ALA A 14 -18.17 -4.57 3.97
C ALA A 14 -18.70 -3.40 3.12
N ASP A 15 -19.93 -2.96 3.39
CA ASP A 15 -20.50 -1.81 2.69
C ASP A 15 -19.83 -0.50 3.08
N MET A 16 -19.57 -0.34 4.38
CA MET A 16 -18.86 0.83 4.89
C MET A 16 -17.43 0.89 4.33
N MET A 17 -16.75 -0.24 4.20
CA MET A 17 -15.40 -0.31 3.62
C MET A 17 -15.41 0.05 2.14
N ALA A 18 -16.40 -0.45 1.38
CA ALA A 18 -16.58 -0.12 -0.03
C ALA A 18 -16.85 1.38 -0.23
N ALA A 19 -17.77 1.94 0.58
CA ALA A 19 -18.10 3.35 0.56
C ALA A 19 -16.91 4.23 0.95
N ASN A 20 -16.15 3.84 1.98
CA ASN A 20 -14.97 4.59 2.40
C ASN A 20 -13.86 4.56 1.34
N GLU A 21 -13.59 3.39 0.73
CA GLU A 21 -12.61 3.29 -0.36
C GLU A 21 -13.01 4.14 -1.57
N LEU A 22 -14.30 4.10 -1.96
CA LEU A 22 -14.83 4.93 -3.04
C LEU A 22 -14.67 6.42 -2.72
N ASN A 23 -15.07 6.84 -1.53
CA ASN A 23 -14.99 8.25 -1.11
C ASN A 23 -13.56 8.74 -1.02
N ALA A 24 -12.64 7.94 -0.46
CA ALA A 24 -11.22 8.28 -0.38
C ALA A 24 -10.61 8.49 -1.78
N HIS A 25 -10.89 7.58 -2.72
CA HIS A 25 -10.45 7.74 -4.11
C HIS A 25 -11.10 8.94 -4.79
N ALA A 26 -12.41 9.14 -4.65
CA ALA A 26 -13.11 10.27 -5.25
C ALA A 26 -12.55 11.61 -4.76
N PHE A 27 -12.32 11.72 -3.45
CA PHE A 27 -11.72 12.89 -2.81
C PHE A 27 -10.32 13.15 -3.35
N LEU A 28 -9.41 12.17 -3.27
CA LEU A 28 -8.02 12.31 -3.73
C LEU A 28 -7.90 12.57 -5.24
N GLN A 29 -8.84 12.10 -6.05
CA GLN A 29 -8.86 12.33 -7.50
C GLN A 29 -9.46 13.68 -7.90
N SER A 30 -10.20 14.33 -7.01
CA SER A 30 -10.84 15.63 -7.25
C SER A 30 -9.94 16.84 -6.95
N SER A 31 -8.70 16.59 -6.49
CA SER A 31 -7.74 17.64 -6.14
C SER A 31 -7.38 18.56 -7.31
N SER A 32 -7.24 19.85 -7.02
CA SER A 32 -6.75 20.87 -7.96
C SER A 32 -5.29 20.65 -8.40
N GLU A 33 -4.51 19.89 -7.62
CA GLU A 33 -3.12 19.53 -7.98
C GLU A 33 -3.04 18.42 -9.05
N GLY A 34 -4.20 17.89 -9.45
CA GLY A 34 -4.32 16.80 -10.41
C GLY A 34 -4.15 15.42 -9.77
N ILE A 35 -4.26 14.40 -10.60
CA ILE A 35 -4.27 13.00 -10.16
C ILE A 35 -2.85 12.52 -9.85
N CYS A 36 -2.64 12.07 -8.61
CA CYS A 36 -1.36 11.47 -8.22
C CYS A 36 -1.06 10.19 -9.00
N LYS A 37 0.06 10.18 -9.75
CA LYS A 37 0.50 9.01 -10.51
C LYS A 37 0.86 7.81 -9.62
N ASN A 38 1.14 8.03 -8.33
CA ASN A 38 1.50 7.00 -7.36
C ASN A 38 0.31 6.52 -6.51
N LEU A 39 -0.92 6.88 -6.88
CA LEU A 39 -2.14 6.26 -6.38
C LEU A 39 -2.83 5.46 -7.50
N LEU A 40 -3.55 4.41 -7.11
CA LEU A 40 -4.40 3.65 -8.01
C LEU A 40 -5.61 4.51 -8.42
N LEU A 41 -5.94 4.49 -9.72
CA LEU A 41 -7.03 5.29 -10.26
C LEU A 41 -8.34 4.49 -10.23
N LEU A 42 -9.32 4.98 -9.47
CA LEU A 42 -10.71 4.54 -9.50
C LEU A 42 -11.41 5.11 -10.73
N LEU A 43 -12.02 4.22 -11.52
CA LEU A 43 -12.84 4.55 -12.69
C LEU A 43 -14.32 4.71 -12.33
N GLY A 44 -14.77 4.02 -11.28
CA GLY A 44 -16.13 4.10 -10.78
C GLY A 44 -16.47 2.91 -9.89
N GLY A 45 -17.67 2.95 -9.32
CA GLY A 45 -18.24 1.85 -8.54
C GLY A 45 -19.69 1.60 -8.95
N PHE A 46 -20.17 0.37 -8.76
CA PHE A 46 -21.59 0.04 -8.90
C PHE A 46 -21.99 -1.05 -7.90
N GLU A 47 -23.27 -1.05 -7.55
CA GLU A 47 -23.89 -2.09 -6.73
C GLU A 47 -24.66 -3.06 -7.63
N THR A 48 -24.56 -4.34 -7.32
CA THR A 48 -25.31 -5.40 -8.01
C THR A 48 -26.68 -5.61 -7.36
N LYS A 49 -27.58 -6.33 -8.04
CA LYS A 49 -28.89 -6.69 -7.46
C LYS A 49 -28.80 -7.57 -6.20
N THR A 50 -27.65 -8.23 -6.00
CA THR A 50 -27.32 -9.07 -4.85
C THR A 50 -26.75 -8.26 -3.68
N GLY A 51 -26.55 -6.94 -3.85
CA GLY A 51 -26.00 -6.02 -2.86
C GLY A 51 -24.46 -6.01 -2.81
N GLU A 52 -23.78 -6.75 -3.70
CA GLU A 52 -22.31 -6.70 -3.78
C GLU A 52 -21.89 -5.37 -4.40
N GLN A 53 -20.88 -4.73 -3.82
CA GLN A 53 -20.31 -3.48 -4.30
C GLN A 53 -19.03 -3.76 -5.08
N TRP A 54 -18.98 -3.24 -6.31
CA TRP A 54 -17.89 -3.48 -7.24
C TRP A 54 -17.18 -2.17 -7.54
N LEU A 55 -15.88 -2.10 -7.25
CA LEU A 55 -15.03 -0.96 -7.56
C LEU A 55 -14.13 -1.28 -8.76
N ALA A 56 -14.25 -0.49 -9.81
CA ALA A 56 -13.47 -0.61 -11.03
C ALA A 56 -12.28 0.35 -10.98
N PHE A 57 -11.08 -0.19 -11.19
CA PHE A 57 -9.83 0.57 -11.20
C PHE A 57 -9.16 0.46 -12.56
N ARG A 58 -8.40 1.48 -12.95
CA ARG A 58 -7.55 1.42 -14.14
C ARG A 58 -6.52 0.31 -13.97
N ASP A 59 -6.39 -0.54 -14.97
CA ASP A 59 -5.34 -1.55 -14.99
C ASP A 59 -3.98 -0.85 -15.07
N ASN A 60 -3.16 -1.07 -14.05
CA ASN A 60 -1.82 -0.51 -13.92
C ASN A 60 -0.80 -1.62 -13.58
N GLY A 61 -1.15 -2.88 -13.86
CA GLY A 61 -0.36 -4.04 -13.48
C GLY A 61 -1.11 -4.94 -12.51
N LYS A 62 -0.72 -6.22 -12.53
CA LYS A 62 -1.32 -7.30 -11.74
C LYS A 62 -0.48 -7.74 -10.55
N TYR A 63 0.74 -7.23 -10.44
CA TYR A 63 1.69 -7.64 -9.40
C TYR A 63 1.70 -6.60 -8.28
N SER A 64 1.82 -7.08 -7.05
CA SER A 64 2.11 -6.28 -5.87
C SER A 64 3.62 -6.26 -5.56
N ALA A 65 4.03 -5.40 -4.63
CA ALA A 65 5.38 -5.46 -4.08
C ALA A 65 5.65 -6.79 -3.34
N ALA A 66 4.62 -7.40 -2.74
CA ALA A 66 4.69 -8.75 -2.18
C ALA A 66 4.99 -9.80 -3.26
N ASP A 67 4.33 -9.73 -4.42
CA ASP A 67 4.57 -10.66 -5.53
C ASP A 67 6.00 -10.53 -6.07
N PHE A 68 6.48 -9.30 -6.22
CA PHE A 68 7.87 -9.04 -6.61
C PHE A 68 8.86 -9.64 -5.61
N ALA A 69 8.66 -9.37 -4.31
CA ALA A 69 9.55 -9.86 -3.28
C ALA A 69 9.57 -11.39 -3.22
N LYS A 70 8.39 -12.02 -3.29
CA LYS A 70 8.23 -13.48 -3.34
C LYS A 70 8.94 -14.07 -4.57
N ALA A 71 8.65 -13.57 -5.78
CA ALA A 71 9.24 -14.07 -7.01
C ALA A 71 10.78 -13.97 -7.00
N THR A 72 11.29 -12.88 -6.43
CA THR A 72 12.73 -12.65 -6.32
C THR A 72 13.38 -13.57 -5.29
N SER A 73 12.75 -13.74 -4.13
CA SER A 73 13.21 -14.61 -3.06
C SER A 73 13.22 -16.09 -3.47
N GLU A 74 12.16 -16.56 -4.14
CA GLU A 74 12.09 -17.90 -4.71
C GLU A 74 13.17 -18.14 -5.77
N LYS A 75 13.48 -17.13 -6.59
CA LYS A 75 14.57 -17.22 -7.58
C LYS A 75 15.92 -17.45 -6.92
N ILE A 76 16.19 -16.80 -5.77
CA ILE A 76 17.42 -17.01 -5.00
C ILE A 76 17.46 -18.43 -4.42
N SER A 77 16.36 -18.90 -3.83
CA SER A 77 16.24 -20.28 -3.31
C SER A 77 16.52 -21.32 -4.39
N ARG A 78 15.94 -21.15 -5.59
CA ARG A 78 16.15 -22.06 -6.72
C ARG A 78 17.61 -22.09 -7.16
N ALA A 79 18.22 -20.93 -7.37
CA ALA A 79 19.64 -20.84 -7.77
C ALA A 79 20.57 -21.54 -6.77
N ARG A 80 20.29 -21.41 -5.47
CA ARG A 80 21.06 -22.10 -4.41
C ARG A 80 20.82 -23.61 -4.43
N SER A 81 19.57 -24.05 -4.54
CA SER A 81 19.21 -25.48 -4.56
C SER A 81 19.82 -26.23 -5.73
N LEU A 82 19.89 -25.58 -6.90
CA LEU A 82 20.45 -26.14 -8.12
C LEU A 82 21.99 -26.04 -8.16
N GLN A 83 22.61 -25.51 -7.10
CA GLN A 83 24.03 -25.15 -7.07
C GLN A 83 24.46 -24.38 -8.32
N GLU A 84 23.57 -23.52 -8.86
CA GLU A 84 23.86 -22.69 -10.02
C GLU A 84 24.99 -21.76 -9.65
N ARG A 85 26.22 -22.18 -9.95
CA ARG A 85 27.38 -21.31 -9.84
C ARG A 85 27.23 -20.30 -10.98
N PRO A 86 27.14 -18.99 -10.67
CA PRO A 86 27.21 -17.99 -11.71
C PRO A 86 28.52 -18.23 -12.46
N TRP A 87 28.44 -18.46 -13.77
CA TRP A 87 29.65 -18.54 -14.58
C TRP A 87 30.41 -17.20 -14.59
N ASN A 88 29.72 -16.11 -14.23
CA ASN A 88 30.22 -14.75 -14.22
C ASN A 88 29.92 -14.00 -12.90
N PRO A 89 30.92 -13.72 -12.04
CA PRO A 89 30.74 -12.92 -10.82
C PRO A 89 30.24 -11.48 -11.08
N PHE A 90 30.54 -10.90 -12.24
CA PHE A 90 30.05 -9.56 -12.60
C PHE A 90 28.54 -9.54 -12.79
N GLU A 91 27.93 -10.64 -13.25
CA GLU A 91 26.48 -10.74 -13.39
C GLU A 91 25.75 -10.75 -12.05
N GLN A 92 26.34 -11.36 -11.01
CA GLN A 92 25.77 -11.32 -9.65
C GLN A 92 25.81 -9.92 -9.06
N ALA A 93 26.96 -9.25 -9.12
CA ALA A 93 27.10 -7.87 -8.64
C ALA A 93 26.15 -6.93 -9.38
N GLN A 94 25.98 -7.12 -10.70
CA GLN A 94 25.05 -6.34 -11.49
C GLN A 94 23.58 -6.66 -11.19
N ALA A 95 23.24 -7.93 -10.92
CA ALA A 95 21.89 -8.32 -10.51
C ALA A 95 21.53 -7.70 -9.16
N PHE A 96 22.43 -7.75 -8.19
CA PHE A 96 22.25 -7.09 -6.90
C PHE A 96 22.01 -5.59 -7.09
N LYS A 97 22.87 -4.89 -7.85
CA LYS A 97 22.70 -3.45 -8.14
C LYS A 97 21.36 -3.12 -8.79
N ARG A 98 20.92 -3.94 -9.77
CA ARG A 98 19.61 -3.76 -10.43
C ARG A 98 18.46 -3.92 -9.44
N ARG A 99 18.51 -4.95 -8.59
CA ARG A 99 17.49 -5.19 -7.57
C ARG A 99 17.43 -4.05 -6.56
N THR A 100 18.59 -3.58 -6.08
CA THR A 100 18.67 -2.41 -5.20
C THR A 100 18.04 -1.19 -5.86
N TYR A 101 18.37 -0.91 -7.11
CA TYR A 101 17.77 0.22 -7.84
C TYR A 101 16.25 0.06 -8.00
N PHE A 102 15.77 -1.15 -8.31
CA PHE A 102 14.34 -1.44 -8.41
C PHE A 102 13.62 -1.21 -7.08
N VAL A 103 14.17 -1.71 -5.97
CA VAL A 103 13.61 -1.52 -4.61
C VAL A 103 13.57 -0.05 -4.21
N ILE A 104 14.64 0.71 -4.51
CA ILE A 104 14.68 2.16 -4.25
C ILE A 104 13.56 2.86 -5.02
N ARG A 105 13.42 2.57 -6.32
CA ARG A 105 12.37 3.15 -7.17
C ARG A 105 10.97 2.78 -6.70
N LEU A 106 10.80 1.53 -6.24
CA LEU A 106 9.55 1.04 -5.66
C LEU A 106 9.18 1.86 -4.42
N PHE A 107 10.08 1.92 -3.45
CA PHE A 107 9.84 2.61 -2.19
C PHE A 107 9.62 4.11 -2.40
N GLN A 108 10.42 4.77 -3.23
CA GLN A 108 10.22 6.18 -3.58
C GLN A 108 8.83 6.45 -4.16
N GLY A 109 8.34 5.56 -5.04
CA GLY A 109 6.99 5.68 -5.59
C GLY A 109 5.91 5.56 -4.52
N ALA A 110 6.02 4.57 -3.62
CA ALA A 110 5.10 4.41 -2.50
C ALA A 110 5.10 5.65 -1.58
N MET A 111 6.29 6.17 -1.23
CA MET A 111 6.41 7.37 -0.39
C MET A 111 5.84 8.62 -1.05
N ASN A 112 5.99 8.77 -2.37
CA ASN A 112 5.35 9.88 -3.10
C ASN A 112 3.82 9.80 -3.05
N GLY A 113 3.26 8.59 -3.14
CA GLY A 113 1.82 8.36 -2.96
C GLY A 113 1.36 8.71 -1.55
N LEU A 114 2.09 8.26 -0.53
CA LEU A 114 1.76 8.52 0.87
C LEU A 114 1.86 10.02 1.21
N ALA A 115 2.93 10.68 0.78
CA ALA A 115 3.10 12.12 0.95
C ALA A 115 1.96 12.91 0.29
N TYR A 116 1.52 12.49 -0.90
CA TYR A 116 0.36 13.10 -1.55
C TYR A 116 -0.90 12.94 -0.69
N MET A 117 -1.17 11.76 -0.13
CA MET A 117 -2.32 11.55 0.76
C MET A 117 -2.25 12.46 2.00
N HIS A 118 -1.08 12.54 2.64
CA HIS A 118 -0.87 13.38 3.84
C HIS A 118 -1.06 14.87 3.54
N ASN A 119 -0.60 15.34 2.37
CA ASN A 119 -0.83 16.71 1.89
C ASN A 119 -2.31 17.01 1.63
N HIS A 120 -3.11 15.98 1.37
CA HIS A 120 -4.56 16.07 1.18
C HIS A 120 -5.33 15.63 2.42
N GLU A 121 -4.71 15.69 3.61
CA GLU A 121 -5.38 15.41 4.88
C GLU A 121 -6.01 14.01 4.93
N ARG A 122 -5.35 13.03 4.31
CA ARG A 122 -5.76 11.61 4.31
C ARG A 122 -4.64 10.70 4.81
N LEU A 123 -4.99 9.76 5.67
CA LEU A 123 -4.13 8.65 6.08
C LEU A 123 -4.40 7.40 5.24
N HIS A 124 -3.44 6.48 5.17
CA HIS A 124 -3.56 5.19 4.49
C HIS A 124 -4.00 4.04 5.43
N GLN A 125 -3.42 3.94 6.63
CA GLN A 125 -3.82 2.99 7.70
C GLN A 125 -3.78 1.49 7.36
N SER A 126 -3.06 1.13 6.30
CA SER A 126 -2.97 -0.26 5.81
C SER A 126 -1.82 -0.40 4.82
N LEU A 127 -0.75 0.37 5.02
CA LEU A 127 0.39 0.40 4.12
C LEU A 127 1.23 -0.86 4.33
N GLY A 128 1.45 -1.59 3.24
CA GLY A 128 2.16 -2.86 3.26
C GLY A 128 2.52 -3.31 1.84
N PRO A 129 3.23 -4.44 1.70
CA PRO A 129 3.71 -4.88 0.39
C PRO A 129 2.58 -5.29 -0.57
N ALA A 130 1.42 -5.70 -0.05
CA ALA A 130 0.25 -6.02 -0.86
C ALA A 130 -0.50 -4.76 -1.36
N SER A 131 -0.45 -3.65 -0.62
CA SER A 131 -1.11 -2.39 -0.97
C SER A 131 -0.29 -1.51 -1.93
N VAL A 132 0.82 -2.02 -2.47
CA VAL A 132 1.60 -1.35 -3.54
C VAL A 132 1.56 -2.17 -4.83
N ILE A 133 0.87 -1.66 -5.86
CA ILE A 133 0.79 -2.29 -7.19
C ILE A 133 1.93 -1.81 -8.09
N LEU A 134 2.45 -2.75 -8.88
CA LEU A 134 3.57 -2.57 -9.80
C LEU A 134 3.13 -2.88 -11.24
N ASN A 135 3.48 -1.97 -12.15
CA ASN A 135 3.30 -2.17 -13.59
C ASN A 135 4.31 -3.16 -14.20
N THR A 136 5.41 -3.44 -13.52
CA THR A 136 6.40 -4.46 -13.88
C THR A 136 7.10 -4.99 -12.63
N ILE A 137 7.54 -6.25 -12.67
CA ILE A 137 8.42 -6.86 -11.66
C ILE A 137 9.80 -7.17 -12.24
N VAL A 138 10.07 -6.74 -13.48
CA VAL A 138 11.33 -6.97 -14.18
C VAL A 138 12.34 -5.93 -13.71
N GLU A 139 13.35 -6.36 -12.94
CA GLU A 139 14.38 -5.49 -12.35
C GLU A 139 15.10 -4.58 -13.38
N ARG A 140 15.23 -5.05 -14.63
CA ARG A 140 15.86 -4.29 -15.73
C ARG A 140 15.01 -3.09 -16.20
N ASP A 141 13.70 -3.16 -16.00
CA ASP A 141 12.73 -2.15 -16.43
C ASP A 141 12.41 -1.15 -15.31
N ALA A 142 13.21 -1.13 -14.23
CA ALA A 142 13.05 -0.24 -13.09
C ALA A 142 12.89 1.25 -13.47
N VAL A 143 13.43 1.67 -14.61
CA VAL A 143 13.27 3.04 -15.11
C VAL A 143 11.80 3.38 -15.41
N TYR A 144 11.02 2.40 -15.87
CA TYR A 144 9.61 2.50 -16.20
C TYR A 144 8.69 2.11 -15.04
N LEU A 145 9.25 1.75 -13.88
CA LEU A 145 8.47 1.37 -12.71
C LEU A 145 7.70 2.59 -12.16
N VAL A 146 6.39 2.44 -12.04
CA VAL A 146 5.46 3.39 -11.42
C VAL A 146 4.65 2.66 -10.34
N PRO A 147 5.14 2.63 -9.09
CA PRO A 147 4.44 2.01 -7.97
C PRO A 147 3.19 2.83 -7.62
N LYS A 148 2.09 2.15 -7.29
CA LYS A 148 0.82 2.78 -6.94
C LYS A 148 0.26 2.23 -5.64
N LEU A 149 -0.02 3.10 -4.67
CA LEU A 149 -0.77 2.72 -3.48
C LEU A 149 -2.23 2.41 -3.81
N ARG A 150 -2.83 1.48 -3.07
CA ARG A 150 -4.21 1.02 -3.19
C ARG A 150 -4.75 0.61 -1.83
N ASP A 151 -5.99 0.11 -1.81
CA ASP A 151 -6.68 -0.38 -0.61
C ASP A 151 -6.95 0.73 0.41
N LEU A 152 -7.69 1.74 -0.04
CA LEU A 152 -8.06 2.91 0.77
C LEU A 152 -9.32 2.69 1.63
N ALA A 153 -9.75 1.44 1.81
CA ALA A 153 -10.91 1.09 2.65
C ALA A 153 -10.80 1.56 4.10
N PHE A 154 -9.58 1.65 4.64
CA PHE A 154 -9.31 2.14 5.99
C PHE A 154 -8.76 3.57 6.00
N SER A 155 -8.81 4.28 4.88
CA SER A 155 -8.31 5.66 4.82
C SER A 155 -9.12 6.56 5.77
N VAL A 156 -8.40 7.41 6.52
CA VAL A 156 -8.98 8.30 7.52
C VAL A 156 -8.78 9.75 7.11
N ASP A 157 -9.84 10.55 7.25
CA ASP A 157 -9.79 12.00 7.12
C ASP A 157 -9.17 12.63 8.38
N ILE A 158 -8.16 13.47 8.21
CA ILE A 158 -7.46 14.17 9.30
C ILE A 158 -7.58 15.69 9.18
N SER A 159 -8.56 16.18 8.44
CA SER A 159 -8.98 17.58 8.49
C SER A 159 -9.44 17.94 9.90
N PHE A 160 -9.24 19.20 10.31
CA PHE A 160 -9.60 19.64 11.65
C PHE A 160 -11.09 19.46 11.95
N SER A 161 -11.97 19.71 10.97
CA SER A 161 -13.41 19.48 11.09
C SER A 161 -13.73 18.01 11.38
N SER A 162 -13.09 17.08 10.66
CA SER A 162 -13.34 15.65 10.89
C SER A 162 -12.86 15.19 12.27
N LEU A 163 -11.76 15.75 12.78
CA LEU A 163 -11.19 15.38 14.08
C LEU A 163 -12.01 15.91 15.27
N GLU A 164 -12.78 16.98 15.07
CA GLU A 164 -13.69 17.57 16.06
C GLU A 164 -15.02 16.81 16.15
N GLU A 165 -15.52 16.26 15.04
CA GLU A 165 -16.77 15.47 14.98
C GLU A 165 -16.67 14.12 15.73
N GLY A 166 -15.46 13.67 16.03
CA GLY A 166 -15.18 12.46 16.81
C GLY A 166 -14.79 11.24 15.94
N PRO A 167 -14.42 10.10 16.57
CA PRO A 167 -13.99 8.90 15.85
C PRO A 167 -15.07 8.36 14.91
N SER A 168 -14.70 8.07 13.66
CA SER A 168 -15.48 7.18 12.79
C SER A 168 -15.11 5.72 13.06
N THR A 169 -15.99 4.77 12.74
CA THR A 169 -15.83 3.34 13.05
C THR A 169 -14.47 2.76 12.63
N PHE A 170 -13.94 3.12 11.46
CA PHE A 170 -12.64 2.62 10.97
C PHE A 170 -11.42 3.28 11.62
N SER A 171 -11.63 4.34 12.40
CA SER A 171 -10.58 5.12 13.06
C SER A 171 -10.60 4.98 14.58
N GLU A 172 -11.54 4.22 15.16
CA GLU A 172 -11.67 4.05 16.61
C GLU A 172 -10.40 3.49 17.24
N ASP A 173 -9.84 2.43 16.66
CA ASP A 173 -8.60 1.82 17.16
C ASP A 173 -7.40 2.77 17.03
N LEU A 174 -7.29 3.51 15.93
CA LEU A 174 -6.27 4.54 15.72
C LEU A 174 -6.37 5.61 16.81
N TRP A 175 -7.56 6.17 17.04
CA TRP A 175 -7.77 7.25 17.99
C TRP A 175 -7.72 6.81 19.45
N ARG A 176 -8.04 5.53 19.73
CA ARG A 176 -7.77 4.91 21.02
C ARG A 176 -6.27 4.87 21.29
N ARG A 177 -5.45 4.40 20.33
CA ARG A 177 -3.99 4.38 20.47
C ARG A 177 -3.42 5.80 20.60
N ALA A 178 -3.92 6.76 19.83
CA ALA A 178 -3.53 8.16 19.93
C ALA A 178 -3.78 8.70 21.35
N SER A 179 -4.98 8.45 21.88
CA SER A 179 -5.36 8.88 23.24
C SER A 179 -4.50 8.20 24.31
N SER A 180 -4.22 6.90 24.17
CA SER A 180 -3.29 6.18 25.06
C SER A 180 -1.86 6.71 25.00
N ALA A 181 -1.45 7.27 23.85
CA ALA A 181 -0.16 7.94 23.67
C ALA A 181 -0.18 9.42 24.09
N GLY A 182 -1.30 9.92 24.64
CA GLY A 182 -1.43 11.29 25.14
C GLY A 182 -1.87 12.33 24.10
N ALA A 183 -2.33 11.91 22.92
CA ALA A 183 -2.82 12.82 21.88
C ALA A 183 -4.32 13.10 22.05
N PHE A 184 -4.66 14.26 22.62
CA PHE A 184 -6.03 14.64 22.95
C PHE A 184 -6.58 15.79 22.11
N THR A 185 -5.71 16.64 21.59
CA THR A 185 -6.09 17.74 20.69
C THR A 185 -6.16 17.26 19.22
N PRO A 186 -6.93 17.93 18.35
CA PRO A 186 -6.95 17.63 16.92
C PRO A 186 -5.54 17.64 16.28
N MET A 187 -4.71 18.60 16.64
CA MET A 187 -3.33 18.70 16.13
C MET A 187 -2.47 17.49 16.54
N GLU A 188 -2.56 17.06 17.80
CA GLU A 188 -1.82 15.89 18.30
C GLU A 188 -2.32 14.60 17.64
N ARG A 189 -3.64 14.44 17.47
CA ARG A 189 -4.22 13.29 16.76
C ARG A 189 -3.78 13.22 15.31
N ARG A 190 -3.81 14.35 14.60
CA ARG A 190 -3.30 14.47 13.24
C ARG A 190 -1.83 14.04 13.16
N SER A 191 -1.01 14.55 14.09
CA SER A 191 0.42 14.23 14.16
C SER A 191 0.66 12.74 14.46
N PHE A 192 -0.13 12.17 15.36
CA PHE A 192 -0.10 10.75 15.69
C PHE A 192 -0.44 9.88 14.48
N GLY A 193 -1.54 10.17 13.79
CA GLY A 193 -1.96 9.39 12.62
C GLY A 193 -0.95 9.43 11.47
N ILE A 194 -0.35 10.59 11.21
CA ILE A 194 0.75 10.70 10.23
C ILE A 194 1.95 9.87 10.67
N ALA A 195 2.34 9.94 11.95
CA ALA A 195 3.45 9.15 12.48
C ALA A 195 3.19 7.64 12.39
N ASP A 196 1.93 7.21 12.54
CA ASP A 196 1.51 5.82 12.42
C ASP A 196 1.66 5.29 10.98
N ASP A 197 1.19 6.04 9.99
CA ASP A 197 1.43 5.73 8.56
C ASP A 197 2.94 5.67 8.23
N ILE A 198 3.75 6.56 8.81
CA ILE A 198 5.21 6.56 8.64
C ILE A 198 5.85 5.34 9.31
N TYR A 199 5.32 4.86 10.43
CA TYR A 199 5.75 3.61 11.05
C TYR A 199 5.49 2.42 10.11
N GLU A 200 4.30 2.32 9.52
CA GLU A 200 3.98 1.30 8.50
C GLU A 200 4.89 1.41 7.26
N ALA A 201 5.21 2.62 6.82
CA ALA A 201 6.16 2.85 5.74
C ALA A 201 7.57 2.34 6.09
N GLY A 202 7.98 2.44 7.36
CA GLY A 202 9.21 1.85 7.87
C GLY A 202 9.20 0.32 7.80
N LEU A 203 8.07 -0.32 8.13
CA LEU A 203 7.89 -1.76 7.99
C LEU A 203 7.93 -2.21 6.52
N LEU A 204 7.29 -1.46 5.62
CA LEU A 204 7.38 -1.68 4.19
C LEU A 204 8.82 -1.58 3.69
N PHE A 205 9.58 -0.56 4.13
CA PHE A 205 10.99 -0.42 3.79
C PHE A 205 11.81 -1.63 4.25
N ALA A 206 11.66 -2.04 5.51
CA ALA A 206 12.32 -3.23 6.03
C ALA A 206 11.98 -4.48 5.20
N TYR A 207 10.70 -4.71 4.92
CA TYR A 207 10.26 -5.82 4.07
C TYR A 207 10.98 -5.82 2.71
N LEU A 208 11.02 -4.68 2.03
CA LEU A 208 11.64 -4.54 0.71
C LEU A 208 13.18 -4.61 0.72
N ALA A 209 13.81 -4.20 1.81
CA ALA A 209 15.25 -4.28 1.99
C ALA A 209 15.73 -5.71 2.24
N PHE A 210 14.88 -6.55 2.82
CA PHE A 210 15.24 -7.89 3.28
C PHE A 210 14.69 -9.00 2.38
N VAL A 211 13.37 -9.06 2.16
CA VAL A 211 12.74 -10.22 1.49
C VAL A 211 13.24 -10.44 0.06
N PRO A 212 13.33 -9.42 -0.82
CA PRO A 212 13.84 -9.61 -2.18
C PRO A 212 15.31 -10.05 -2.25
N PHE A 213 16.06 -9.97 -1.15
CA PHE A 213 17.50 -10.28 -1.11
C PHE A 213 17.83 -11.59 -0.39
N CYS A 214 16.83 -12.26 0.18
CA CYS A 214 17.00 -13.50 0.92
C CYS A 214 16.24 -14.67 0.28
N GLU A 215 16.61 -15.89 0.64
CA GLU A 215 15.87 -17.10 0.24
C GLU A 215 14.47 -17.12 0.86
N ALA A 216 13.54 -17.73 0.14
CA ALA A 216 12.16 -17.86 0.57
C ALA A 216 12.09 -18.60 1.92
N GLY A 217 11.33 -18.05 2.86
CA GLY A 217 11.11 -18.63 4.18
C GLY A 217 12.22 -18.38 5.21
N ILE A 218 13.32 -17.70 4.86
CA ILE A 218 14.35 -17.32 5.85
C ILE A 218 13.87 -16.17 6.73
N ILE A 219 13.16 -15.21 6.14
CA ILE A 219 12.67 -14.03 6.85
C ILE A 219 11.17 -14.13 7.01
N GLY A 220 10.73 -14.34 8.25
CA GLY A 220 9.34 -14.24 8.64
C GLY A 220 8.99 -12.81 8.97
N PHE A 221 8.42 -12.07 8.02
CA PHE A 221 7.54 -10.97 8.38
C PHE A 221 6.18 -11.59 8.68
N MET A 222 5.70 -11.46 9.92
CA MET A 222 4.28 -11.69 10.18
C MET A 222 3.50 -10.80 9.21
N TYR A 223 2.57 -11.39 8.47
CA TYR A 223 1.65 -10.65 7.62
C TYR A 223 1.00 -9.56 8.49
N CYS A 224 1.41 -8.31 8.29
CA CYS A 224 0.67 -7.15 8.75
C CYS A 224 -0.57 -7.02 7.86
#